data_AF-A0A9E6DLG8-F1
#
_entry.id   AF-A0A9E6DLG8-F1
#
_cell.length_a   1.000
_cell.length_b   1.000
_cell.length_c   1.000
_cell.angle_alpha   90.00
_cell.angle_beta   90.00
_cell.angle_gamma   90.00
#
_symmetry.space_group_name_H-M   'P 1'
#
loop_
_entity.id
_entity.type
_entity.pdbx_description
1 polymer ?
#
loop_
_entity_poly.entity_id
_entity_poly.type
_entity_poly.pdbx_seq_one_letter_code
_entity_poly.pdbx_strand_id
1 'polypeptide(L)'
;MKDSDRIERVRSTWAHAAADAGRTGRVFYSNLFRVDPTTKPLFVGDLELQSRKLVQTLTFIVDHLEDADTLMPAAIDLAHAHIKYGVTAEQYGSVGTALIETFRQLLGPSFAAEDQKAWITTYEGLSSEMVKAAYPG
;
A
#
# COMPACT_ATOMS: atom_id res chain seq x y z
N MET A 1 20.77 -0.32 2.30
CA MET A 1 20.24 1.06 2.33
C MET A 1 19.99 1.38 3.80
N LYS A 2 20.40 2.55 4.28
CA LYS A 2 20.08 2.96 5.66
C LYS A 2 18.58 3.21 5.77
N ASP A 3 18.01 3.05 6.97
CA ASP A 3 16.57 3.25 7.17
C ASP A 3 16.14 4.69 6.87
N SER A 4 16.96 5.69 7.24
CA SER A 4 16.73 7.10 6.91
C SER A 4 16.55 7.32 5.41
N ASP A 5 17.46 6.76 4.60
CA ASP A 5 17.46 6.92 3.15
C ASP A 5 16.26 6.20 2.53
N ARG A 6 15.86 5.04 3.09
CA ARG A 6 14.65 4.32 2.66
C ARG A 6 13.42 5.17 2.90
N ILE A 7 13.27 5.71 4.10
CA ILE A 7 12.09 6.45 4.53
C ILE A 7 11.97 7.75 3.73
N GLU A 8 13.06 8.47 3.49
CA GLU A 8 13.07 9.67 2.66
C GLU A 8 12.59 9.37 1.23
N ARG A 9 13.06 8.28 0.61
CA ARG A 9 12.61 7.86 -0.73
C ARG A 9 11.13 7.52 -0.77
N VAL A 10 10.65 6.79 0.24
CA VAL A 10 9.23 6.45 0.34
C VAL A 10 8.38 7.72 0.48
N ARG A 11 8.75 8.63 1.37
CA ARG A 11 8.07 9.93 1.56
C ARG A 11 8.08 10.77 0.29
N SER A 12 9.24 10.90 -0.37
CA SER A 12 9.38 11.69 -1.61
C SER A 12 8.53 11.10 -2.75
N THR A 13 8.63 9.79 -2.98
CA THR A 13 7.82 9.10 -3.99
C THR A 13 6.33 9.27 -3.70
N TRP A 14 5.92 9.11 -2.44
CA TRP A 14 4.53 9.25 -2.04
C TRP A 14 4.02 10.66 -2.24
N ALA A 15 4.79 11.69 -1.89
CA ALA A 15 4.41 13.08 -2.09
C ALA A 15 4.09 13.38 -3.57
N HIS A 16 4.89 12.83 -4.49
CA HIS A 16 4.63 12.96 -5.93
C HIS A 16 3.42 12.15 -6.39
N ALA A 17 3.27 10.91 -5.92
CA ALA A 17 2.14 10.06 -6.30
C ALA A 17 0.81 10.57 -5.72
N ALA A 18 0.80 11.06 -4.48
CA ALA A 18 -0.41 11.47 -3.78
C ALA A 18 -0.92 12.88 -4.15
N ALA A 19 -0.17 13.63 -4.98
CA ALA A 19 -0.56 14.97 -5.45
C ALA A 19 -1.93 14.99 -6.15
N ASP A 20 -2.32 13.89 -6.80
CA ASP A 20 -3.68 13.63 -7.27
C ASP A 20 -4.19 12.31 -6.70
N ALA A 21 -4.72 12.38 -5.48
CA ALA A 21 -5.26 11.22 -4.76
C ALA A 21 -6.33 10.45 -5.56
N GLY A 22 -7.18 11.17 -6.30
CA GLY A 22 -8.24 10.57 -7.11
C GLY A 22 -7.68 9.75 -8.27
N ARG A 23 -6.70 10.29 -8.98
CA ARG A 23 -6.00 9.56 -10.05
C ARG A 23 -5.22 8.38 -9.50
N THR A 24 -4.52 8.54 -8.38
CA THR A 24 -3.69 7.49 -7.79
C THR A 24 -4.51 6.28 -7.36
N GLY A 25 -5.62 6.50 -6.67
CA GLY A 25 -6.50 5.39 -6.29
C GLY A 25 -7.14 4.70 -7.50
N ARG A 26 -7.54 5.44 -8.54
CA ARG A 26 -8.08 4.84 -9.78
C ARG A 26 -7.05 3.96 -10.50
N VAL A 27 -5.81 4.45 -10.64
CA VAL A 27 -4.72 3.68 -11.26
C VAL A 27 -4.40 2.44 -10.41
N PHE A 28 -4.36 2.59 -9.08
CA PHE A 28 -4.17 1.46 -8.17
C PHE A 28 -5.22 0.38 -8.34
N TYR A 29 -6.52 0.71 -8.30
CA TYR A 29 -7.57 -0.30 -8.45
C TYR A 29 -7.57 -0.95 -9.82
N SER A 30 -7.28 -0.17 -10.88
CA SER A 30 -7.10 -0.73 -12.23
C SER A 30 -5.97 -1.76 -12.28
N ASN A 31 -4.84 -1.49 -11.60
CA ASN A 31 -3.72 -2.42 -11.52
C ASN A 31 -4.05 -3.63 -10.64
N LEU A 32 -4.65 -3.42 -9.48
CA LEU A 32 -5.02 -4.49 -8.56
C LEU A 32 -5.95 -5.50 -9.22
N PHE A 33 -6.98 -5.04 -9.93
CA PHE A 33 -7.91 -5.93 -10.61
C PHE A 33 -7.33 -6.62 -11.84
N ARG A 34 -6.22 -6.10 -12.39
CA ARG A 34 -5.47 -6.76 -13.45
C ARG A 34 -4.51 -7.81 -12.90
N VAL A 35 -3.80 -7.48 -11.81
CA VAL A 35 -2.87 -8.38 -11.12
C VAL A 35 -3.63 -9.55 -10.50
N ASP A 36 -4.75 -9.26 -9.85
CA ASP A 36 -5.58 -10.25 -9.17
C ASP A 36 -7.07 -9.90 -9.31
N PRO A 37 -7.74 -10.41 -10.36
CA PRO A 37 -9.16 -10.19 -10.58
C PRO A 37 -10.06 -10.69 -9.44
N THR A 38 -9.58 -11.61 -8.60
CA THR A 38 -10.34 -12.17 -7.48
C THR A 38 -10.57 -11.17 -6.35
N THR A 39 -9.81 -10.07 -6.33
CA THR A 39 -9.97 -8.98 -5.36
C THR A 39 -11.15 -8.07 -5.70
N LYS A 40 -11.59 -8.01 -6.96
CA LYS A 40 -12.64 -7.09 -7.41
C LYS A 40 -13.96 -7.20 -6.64
N PRO A 41 -14.48 -8.41 -6.34
CA PRO A 41 -15.69 -8.57 -5.54
C PRO A 41 -15.57 -8.08 -4.09
N LEU A 42 -14.36 -7.96 -3.54
CA LEU A 42 -14.13 -7.47 -2.17
C LEU A 42 -14.40 -5.96 -2.05
N PHE A 43 -14.40 -5.24 -3.17
CA PHE A 43 -14.63 -3.79 -3.22
C PHE A 43 -16.03 -3.50 -3.74
N VAL A 44 -17.03 -3.68 -2.87
CA VAL A 44 -18.42 -3.29 -3.13
C VAL A 44 -18.63 -1.80 -2.81
N GLY A 45 -19.24 -1.06 -3.74
CA GLY A 45 -19.61 0.35 -3.57
C GLY A 45 -18.84 1.32 -4.46
N ASP A 46 -18.72 2.56 -4.00
CA ASP A 46 -18.09 3.66 -4.74
C ASP A 46 -16.55 3.54 -4.72
N LEU A 47 -15.98 3.17 -5.88
CA LEU A 47 -14.52 3.08 -6.07
C LEU A 47 -13.80 4.42 -5.88
N GLU A 48 -14.48 5.55 -6.07
CA GLU A 48 -13.89 6.86 -5.83
C GLU A 48 -13.74 7.12 -4.32
N LEU A 49 -14.74 6.76 -3.52
CA LEU A 49 -14.64 6.79 -2.07
C LEU A 49 -13.55 5.83 -1.57
N GLN A 50 -13.49 4.62 -2.12
CA GLN A 50 -12.44 3.65 -1.76
C GLN A 50 -11.04 4.14 -2.15
N SER A 51 -10.91 4.80 -3.31
CA SER A 51 -9.67 5.44 -3.75
C SER A 51 -9.17 6.48 -2.74
N ARG A 52 -10.08 7.33 -2.24
CA ARG A 52 -9.74 8.31 -1.19
C ARG A 52 -9.29 7.66 0.10
N LYS A 53 -10.00 6.62 0.57
CA LYS A 53 -9.64 5.89 1.79
C LYS A 53 -8.27 5.23 1.67
N LEU A 54 -8.00 4.56 0.56
CA LEU A 54 -6.71 3.96 0.28
C LEU A 54 -5.57 4.97 0.38
N VAL A 55 -5.71 6.11 -0.30
CA VAL A 55 -4.67 7.16 -0.27
C VAL A 55 -4.50 7.71 1.15
N GLN A 56 -5.58 7.93 1.90
CA GLN A 56 -5.48 8.37 3.29
C GLN A 56 -4.73 7.35 4.17
N THR A 57 -5.03 6.06 4.03
CA THR A 57 -4.34 5.00 4.76
C THR A 57 -2.86 4.93 4.40
N LEU A 58 -2.51 4.99 3.11
CA LEU A 58 -1.12 5.00 2.68
C LEU A 58 -0.37 6.26 3.13
N THR A 59 -1.00 7.42 3.11
CA THR A 59 -0.43 8.66 3.68
C THR A 59 -0.15 8.50 5.16
N PHE A 60 -1.10 7.98 5.93
CA PHE A 60 -0.88 7.73 7.36
C PHE A 60 0.32 6.80 7.59
N ILE A 61 0.44 5.71 6.84
CA ILE A 61 1.58 4.78 6.93
C ILE A 61 2.89 5.52 6.65
N VAL A 62 2.95 6.28 5.55
CA VAL A 62 4.16 7.01 5.11
C VAL A 62 4.59 8.06 6.12
N ASP A 63 3.65 8.77 6.72
CA ASP A 63 3.91 9.81 7.72
C ASP A 63 4.51 9.20 9.01
N HIS A 64 4.08 8.00 9.39
CA HIS A 64 4.45 7.34 10.65
C HIS A 64 5.48 6.21 10.50
N LEU A 65 6.25 6.15 9.40
CA LEU A 65 7.28 5.10 9.21
C LEU A 65 8.38 5.06 10.27
N GLU A 66 8.57 6.15 11.01
CA GLU A 66 9.54 6.27 12.11
C GLU A 66 8.89 6.13 13.50
N ASP A 67 7.56 6.06 13.55
CA ASP A 67 6.77 5.96 14.79
C ASP A 67 6.06 4.61 14.84
N ALA A 68 6.82 3.58 15.19
CA ALA A 68 6.32 2.20 15.28
C ALA A 68 5.23 2.05 16.35
N ASP A 69 5.30 2.82 17.44
CA ASP A 69 4.33 2.77 18.55
C ASP A 69 2.95 3.23 18.10
N THR A 70 2.87 4.16 17.14
CA THR A 70 1.62 4.58 16.51
C THR A 70 1.24 3.70 15.31
N LEU A 71 2.20 3.37 14.45
CA LEU A 71 1.93 2.66 13.20
C LEU A 71 1.49 1.21 13.40
N MET A 72 2.16 0.47 14.30
CA MET A 72 1.92 -0.96 14.46
C MET A 72 0.53 -1.30 14.99
N PRO A 73 -0.01 -0.64 16.03
CA PRO A 73 -1.38 -0.88 16.47
C PRO A 73 -2.42 -0.63 15.36
N ALA A 74 -2.27 0.48 14.63
CA ALA A 74 -3.17 0.82 13.54
C ALA A 74 -3.12 -0.20 12.39
N ALA A 75 -1.92 -0.71 12.06
CA ALA A 75 -1.74 -1.75 11.05
C ALA A 75 -2.38 -3.08 11.46
N ILE A 76 -2.28 -3.47 12.73
CA ILE A 76 -2.90 -4.69 13.27
C ILE A 76 -4.43 -4.58 13.25
N ASP A 77 -4.99 -3.45 13.69
CA ASP A 77 -6.44 -3.20 13.63
C ASP A 77 -6.96 -3.27 12.20
N LEU A 78 -6.20 -2.68 11.27
CA LEU A 78 -6.48 -2.75 9.85
C LEU A 78 -6.42 -4.20 9.34
N ALA A 79 -5.43 -4.99 9.75
CA ALA A 79 -5.30 -6.39 9.36
C ALA A 79 -6.52 -7.22 9.80
N HIS A 80 -6.99 -7.04 11.04
CA HIS A 80 -8.21 -7.70 11.52
C HIS A 80 -9.47 -7.26 10.74
N ALA A 81 -9.54 -6.00 10.32
CA ALA A 81 -10.62 -5.54 9.44
C ALA A 81 -10.57 -6.21 8.07
N HIS A 82 -9.36 -6.42 7.50
CA HIS A 82 -9.19 -7.11 6.22
C HIS A 82 -9.72 -8.56 6.23
N ILE A 83 -9.58 -9.28 7.35
CA ILE A 83 -10.20 -10.62 7.50
C ILE A 83 -11.72 -10.54 7.33
N LYS A 84 -12.36 -9.55 7.96
CA LYS A 84 -13.82 -9.37 7.88
C LYS A 84 -14.30 -9.06 6.46
N TYR A 85 -13.41 -8.50 5.62
CA TYR A 85 -13.69 -8.25 4.21
C TYR A 85 -13.45 -9.48 3.33
N GLY A 86 -12.93 -10.58 3.87
CA GLY A 86 -12.62 -11.80 3.11
C GLY A 86 -11.28 -11.75 2.38
N VAL A 87 -10.38 -10.87 2.80
CA VAL A 87 -9.01 -10.80 2.26
C VAL A 87 -8.24 -12.04 2.71
N THR A 88 -7.37 -12.56 1.85
CA THR A 88 -6.45 -13.68 2.17
C THR A 88 -5.01 -13.19 2.32
N ALA A 89 -4.16 -14.03 2.92
CA ALA A 89 -2.73 -13.73 3.08
C ALA A 89 -2.03 -13.51 1.73
N GLU A 90 -2.39 -14.27 0.70
CA GLU A 90 -1.82 -14.17 -0.66
C GLU A 90 -2.12 -12.82 -1.31
N GLN A 91 -3.30 -12.24 -1.03
CA GLN A 91 -3.74 -10.99 -1.64
C GLN A 91 -2.92 -9.76 -1.19
N TYR A 92 -2.17 -9.86 -0.09
CA TYR A 92 -1.17 -8.84 0.27
C TYR A 92 -0.07 -8.77 -0.80
N GLY A 93 0.38 -9.91 -1.34
CA GLY A 93 1.33 -9.92 -2.47
C GLY A 93 0.76 -9.24 -3.72
N SER A 94 -0.53 -9.46 -4.02
CA SER A 94 -1.24 -8.81 -5.12
C SER A 94 -1.29 -7.28 -4.94
N VAL A 95 -1.58 -6.80 -3.73
CA VAL A 95 -1.60 -5.37 -3.39
C VAL A 95 -0.23 -4.73 -3.53
N GLY A 96 0.83 -5.37 -3.01
CA GLY A 96 2.20 -4.87 -3.16
C GLY A 96 2.62 -4.73 -4.63
N THR A 97 2.30 -5.74 -5.45
CA THR A 97 2.56 -5.71 -6.89
C THR A 97 1.81 -4.55 -7.58
N ALA A 98 0.51 -4.41 -7.31
CA ALA A 98 -0.31 -3.34 -7.88
C ALA A 98 0.17 -1.94 -7.47
N LEU A 99 0.65 -1.77 -6.24
CA LEU A 99 1.18 -0.50 -5.75
C LEU A 99 2.46 -0.09 -6.50
N ILE A 100 3.39 -1.02 -6.71
CA ILE A 100 4.62 -0.77 -7.48
C ILE A 100 4.30 -0.44 -8.95
N GLU A 101 3.37 -1.16 -9.58
CA GLU A 101 2.93 -0.83 -10.94
C GLU A 101 2.27 0.54 -11.03
N THR A 102 1.56 0.95 -9.98
CA THR A 102 0.93 2.28 -9.89
C THR A 102 1.98 3.37 -9.87
N PHE A 103 3.04 3.24 -9.06
CA PHE A 103 4.14 4.21 -9.06
C PHE A 103 4.85 4.28 -10.41
N ARG A 104 5.13 3.13 -11.05
CA ARG A 104 5.72 3.11 -12.41
C ARG A 104 4.87 3.84 -13.44
N GLN A 105 3.55 3.70 -13.39
CA GLN A 105 2.65 4.36 -14.35
C GLN A 105 2.50 5.86 -14.07
N LEU A 106 2.45 6.27 -12.80
CA LEU A 106 2.26 7.66 -12.43
C LEU A 106 3.53 8.50 -12.60
N LEU A 107 4.68 7.94 -12.22
CA LEU A 107 5.94 8.66 -12.10
C LEU A 107 6.92 8.33 -13.24
N GLY A 108 6.68 7.24 -13.99
CA GLY A 108 7.48 6.87 -15.15
C GLY A 108 8.98 6.77 -14.81
N PRO A 109 9.87 7.36 -15.62
CA PRO A 109 11.31 7.32 -15.39
C PRO A 109 11.79 7.95 -14.06
N SER A 110 10.96 8.79 -13.43
CA SER A 110 11.30 9.40 -12.14
C SER A 110 11.17 8.42 -10.96
N PHE A 111 10.54 7.26 -11.15
CA PHE A 111 10.52 6.18 -10.16
C PHE A 111 11.73 5.26 -10.38
N ALA A 112 12.84 5.60 -9.73
CA ALA A 112 14.10 4.90 -9.91
C ALA A 112 14.10 3.52 -9.24
N ALA A 113 15.11 2.70 -9.56
CA ALA A 113 15.24 1.35 -9.00
C ALA A 113 15.38 1.36 -7.47
N GLU A 114 16.05 2.38 -6.93
CA GLU A 114 16.22 2.59 -5.49
C GLU A 114 14.90 2.94 -4.80
N ASP A 115 14.04 3.72 -5.44
CA ASP A 115 12.73 4.09 -4.91
C ASP A 115 11.81 2.86 -4.90
N GLN A 116 11.81 2.10 -5.99
CA GLN A 116 11.11 0.81 -6.05
C GLN A 116 11.58 -0.13 -4.95
N LYS A 117 12.89 -0.26 -4.75
CA LYS A 117 13.46 -1.08 -3.68
C LYS A 117 13.01 -0.61 -2.31
N ALA A 118 13.00 0.71 -2.08
CA ALA A 118 12.56 1.30 -0.82
C ALA A 118 11.09 0.94 -0.51
N TRP A 119 10.20 1.06 -1.50
CA TRP A 119 8.80 0.71 -1.35
C TRP A 119 8.56 -0.77 -1.14
N ILE A 120 9.25 -1.64 -1.89
CA ILE A 120 9.13 -3.09 -1.71
C ILE A 120 9.52 -3.47 -0.27
N THR A 121 10.68 -3.01 0.21
CA THR A 121 11.13 -3.31 1.57
C THR A 121 10.17 -2.78 2.64
N THR A 122 9.67 -1.55 2.50
CA THR A 122 8.70 -0.98 3.44
C THR A 122 7.37 -1.73 3.43
N TYR A 123 6.85 -2.03 2.24
CA TYR A 123 5.58 -2.74 2.09
C TYR A 123 5.66 -4.15 2.66
N GLU A 124 6.69 -4.92 2.28
CA GLU A 124 6.89 -6.29 2.75
C GLU A 124 7.01 -6.38 4.27
N GLY A 125 7.75 -5.44 4.89
CA GLY A 125 7.88 -5.36 6.33
C GLY A 125 6.53 -5.17 7.03
N LEU A 126 5.75 -4.17 6.59
CA LEU A 126 4.44 -3.90 7.17
C LEU A 126 3.44 -5.03 6.90
N SER A 127 3.37 -5.52 5.66
CA SER A 127 2.43 -6.59 5.29
C SER A 127 2.74 -7.90 6.01
N SER A 128 4.02 -8.19 6.26
CA SER A 128 4.43 -9.36 7.05
C SER A 128 3.84 -9.31 8.45
N GLU A 129 3.94 -8.17 9.13
CA GLU A 129 3.38 -8.04 10.49
C GLU A 129 1.85 -8.08 10.48
N MET A 130 1.20 -7.47 9.49
CA MET A 130 -0.26 -7.57 9.31
C MET A 130 -0.72 -9.02 9.09
N VAL A 131 -0.04 -9.76 8.22
CA VAL A 131 -0.36 -11.17 7.93
C VAL A 131 -0.16 -12.03 9.17
N LYS A 132 0.93 -11.86 9.92
CA LYS A 132 1.16 -12.57 11.18
C LYS A 132 0.07 -12.32 12.21
N ALA A 133 -0.41 -11.07 12.31
CA ALA A 133 -1.49 -10.72 13.23
C ALA A 133 -2.84 -11.30 12.79
N ALA A 134 -3.12 -11.29 11.49
CA ALA A 134 -4.42 -11.71 10.96
C ALA A 134 -4.58 -13.23 10.77
N TYR A 135 -3.50 -13.95 10.48
CA TYR A 135 -3.50 -15.38 10.21
C TYR A 135 -2.48 -16.10 11.12
N PRO A 136 -2.71 -16.11 12.44
CA PRO A 136 -1.88 -16.90 13.35
C PRO A 136 -2.04 -18.38 12.99
N GLY A 137 -0.90 -19.07 12.80
CA GLY A 137 -0.86 -20.49 12.47
C GLY A 137 -1.41 -21.40 13.56
#